data_AF-A0A6I3EG63-F1
#
_entry.id   AF-A0A6I3EG63-F1
#
_cell.length_a   1.000
_cell.length_b   1.000
_cell.length_c   1.000
_cell.angle_alpha   90.00
_cell.angle_beta   90.00
_cell.angle_gamma   90.00
#
_symmetry.space_group_name_H-M   'P 1'
#
loop_
_entity.id
_entity.type
_entity.pdbx_description
1 polymer ?
#
loop_
_entity_poly.entity_id
_entity_poly.type
_entity_poly.pdbx_seq_one_letter_code
_entity_poly.pdbx_strand_id
1 'polypeptide(L)'
;MNERDARAILFNAIEGGHPFWSREIFSLGAVRCYEKILNGQYDPIKHEKLINRVLTTSSDQVQSAIEKVGADFISPGDAMWPVNLDDLMLPPIALIGKGELAVLSQPSLAIVGTRNPTNYGARISGDFAAGFVDREWAIVSGGAYGIDSYAHKGALIAEGCTIAVIASGIDINYPASNARLFSEMCESGAIITEVMPGQPALPSRFLTRNRLIAALSQATLVVEAAFRSGSLRTARDAAELLRPVMAIPGPINSPTSEGCHRLIGERIAELVTSVADAVDFIGANR
;
A
#
# COMPACT_ATOMS: atom_id res chain seq x y z
N MET A 1 -26.39 -10.34 -10.13
CA MET A 1 -25.30 -9.42 -9.76
C MET A 1 -23.99 -10.17 -9.94
N ASN A 2 -22.97 -9.55 -10.53
CA ASN A 2 -21.66 -10.19 -10.74
C ASN A 2 -20.71 -9.92 -9.56
N GLU A 3 -19.52 -10.53 -9.57
CA GLU A 3 -18.51 -10.38 -8.51
C GLU A 3 -18.02 -8.93 -8.35
N ARG A 4 -17.84 -8.20 -9.46
CA ARG A 4 -17.40 -6.80 -9.45
C ARG A 4 -18.43 -5.88 -8.78
N ASP A 5 -19.71 -6.04 -9.11
CA ASP A 5 -20.81 -5.27 -8.52
C ASP A 5 -20.93 -5.53 -7.02
N ALA A 6 -20.86 -6.81 -6.61
CA ALA A 6 -20.89 -7.18 -5.20
C ALA A 6 -19.71 -6.56 -4.44
N ARG A 7 -18.50 -6.62 -5.01
CA ARG A 7 -17.30 -6.00 -4.43
C ARG A 7 -17.43 -4.50 -4.32
N ALA A 8 -17.97 -3.81 -5.33
CA ALA A 8 -18.17 -2.36 -5.27
C ALA A 8 -19.06 -1.98 -4.08
N ILE A 9 -20.19 -2.67 -3.90
CA ILE A 9 -21.12 -2.41 -2.78
C ILE A 9 -20.44 -2.71 -1.44
N LEU A 10 -19.78 -3.87 -1.32
CA LEU A 10 -19.11 -4.28 -0.09
C LEU A 10 -17.92 -3.37 0.26
N PHE A 11 -17.15 -2.93 -0.74
CA PHE A 11 -16.05 -1.99 -0.58
C PHE A 11 -16.50 -0.65 -0.01
N ASN A 12 -17.67 -0.14 -0.45
CA ASN A 12 -18.26 1.07 0.13
C ASN A 12 -18.73 0.88 1.58
N ALA A 13 -19.09 -0.35 1.96
CA ALA A 13 -19.68 -0.65 3.27
C ALA A 13 -18.66 -1.09 4.33
N ILE A 14 -17.56 -1.68 3.92
CA ILE A 14 -16.58 -2.34 4.79
C ILE A 14 -15.26 -1.58 4.75
N GLU A 15 -14.72 -1.31 5.93
CA GLU A 15 -13.39 -0.72 6.05
C GLU A 15 -12.31 -1.69 5.55
N GLY A 16 -11.37 -1.21 4.74
CA GLY A 16 -10.23 -1.99 4.27
C GLY A 16 -9.52 -2.71 5.42
N GLY A 17 -9.11 -3.96 5.20
CA GLY A 17 -8.47 -4.81 6.20
C GLY A 17 -9.32 -5.17 7.43
N HIS A 18 -10.65 -4.98 7.41
CA HIS A 18 -11.52 -5.41 8.51
C HIS A 18 -11.44 -6.95 8.68
N PRO A 19 -11.02 -7.50 9.85
CA PRO A 19 -10.68 -8.92 9.97
C PRO A 19 -11.82 -9.89 9.65
N PHE A 20 -13.01 -9.65 10.18
CA PHE A 20 -14.17 -10.55 9.96
C PHE A 20 -14.62 -10.54 8.49
N TRP A 21 -14.97 -9.37 7.97
CA TRP A 21 -15.51 -9.23 6.61
C TRP A 21 -14.50 -9.58 5.52
N SER A 22 -13.22 -9.25 5.68
CA SER A 22 -12.20 -9.63 4.69
C SER A 22 -12.09 -11.17 4.61
N ARG A 23 -12.17 -11.87 5.75
CA ARG A 23 -12.17 -13.34 5.78
C ARG A 23 -13.45 -13.95 5.21
N GLU A 24 -14.60 -13.38 5.52
CA GLU A 24 -15.89 -13.84 4.95
C GLU A 24 -15.87 -13.71 3.43
N ILE A 25 -15.44 -12.57 2.89
CA ILE A 25 -15.37 -12.33 1.44
C ILE A 25 -14.33 -13.26 0.80
N PHE A 26 -13.16 -13.40 1.42
CA PHE A 26 -12.12 -14.31 0.91
C PHE A 26 -12.59 -15.76 0.86
N SER A 27 -13.32 -16.22 1.89
CA SER A 27 -13.75 -17.63 2.00
C SER A 27 -14.98 -17.96 1.14
N LEU A 28 -15.89 -17.00 0.96
CA LEU A 28 -17.20 -17.24 0.34
C LEU A 28 -17.32 -16.65 -1.07
N GLY A 29 -16.46 -15.69 -1.44
CA GLY A 29 -16.67 -14.80 -2.57
C GLY A 29 -17.57 -13.61 -2.23
N ALA A 30 -17.44 -12.52 -2.98
CA ALA A 30 -18.17 -11.28 -2.69
C ALA A 30 -19.67 -11.42 -2.92
N VAL A 31 -20.10 -12.09 -4.01
CA VAL A 31 -21.52 -12.32 -4.30
C VAL A 31 -22.21 -13.03 -3.15
N ARG A 32 -21.63 -14.14 -2.67
CA ARG A 32 -22.22 -14.94 -1.60
C ARG A 32 -22.24 -14.19 -0.26
N CYS A 33 -21.18 -13.43 0.05
CA CYS A 33 -21.16 -12.58 1.23
C CYS A 33 -22.30 -11.54 1.20
N TYR A 34 -22.50 -10.89 0.05
CA TYR A 34 -23.59 -9.95 -0.16
C TYR A 34 -24.97 -10.61 0.00
N GLU A 35 -25.20 -11.77 -0.62
CA GLU A 35 -26.46 -12.51 -0.50
C GLU A 35 -26.77 -12.90 0.96
N LYS A 36 -25.75 -13.31 1.73
CA LYS A 36 -25.93 -13.61 3.16
C LYS A 36 -26.34 -12.38 3.97
N ILE A 37 -25.83 -11.20 3.63
CA ILE A 37 -26.24 -9.92 4.24
C ILE A 37 -27.71 -9.63 3.93
N LEU A 38 -28.13 -9.74 2.66
CA LEU A 38 -29.52 -9.53 2.27
C LEU A 38 -30.50 -10.49 2.95
N ASN A 39 -30.09 -11.74 3.11
CA ASN A 39 -30.91 -12.79 3.71
C ASN A 39 -30.88 -12.78 5.26
N GLY A 40 -30.29 -11.76 5.89
CA GLY A 40 -30.29 -11.60 7.35
C GLY A 40 -29.48 -12.67 8.09
N GLN A 41 -28.45 -13.23 7.47
CA GLN A 41 -27.63 -14.30 8.07
C GLN A 41 -26.52 -13.79 9.01
N TYR A 42 -26.44 -12.48 9.23
CA TYR A 42 -25.52 -11.84 10.16
C TYR A 42 -26.30 -11.08 11.22
N ASP A 43 -25.70 -10.93 12.41
CA ASP A 43 -26.33 -10.23 13.54
C ASP A 43 -26.75 -8.79 13.15
N PRO A 44 -28.06 -8.48 13.14
CA PRO A 44 -28.57 -7.21 12.64
C PRO A 44 -28.29 -6.05 13.58
N ILE A 45 -28.03 -6.31 14.87
CA ILE A 45 -27.71 -5.28 15.86
C ILE A 45 -26.21 -4.97 15.78
N LYS A 46 -25.37 -6.00 15.79
CA LYS A 46 -23.91 -5.83 15.73
C LYS A 46 -23.44 -5.20 14.42
N HIS A 47 -24.11 -5.49 13.30
CA HIS A 47 -23.72 -5.06 11.96
C HIS A 47 -24.68 -4.05 11.32
N GLU A 48 -25.58 -3.45 12.11
CA GLU A 48 -26.65 -2.55 11.65
C GLU A 48 -26.17 -1.52 10.61
N LYS A 49 -25.13 -0.75 10.94
CA LYS A 49 -24.61 0.32 10.06
C LYS A 49 -24.13 -0.19 8.71
N LEU A 50 -23.46 -1.35 8.70
CA LEU A 50 -22.94 -1.96 7.48
C LEU A 50 -24.08 -2.53 6.65
N ILE A 51 -24.99 -3.27 7.28
CA ILE A 51 -26.16 -3.86 6.61
C ILE A 51 -26.98 -2.74 5.96
N ASN A 52 -27.28 -1.67 6.70
CA ASN A 52 -27.98 -0.52 6.14
C ASN A 52 -27.26 0.08 4.94
N ARG A 53 -25.92 0.24 5.01
CA ARG A 53 -25.14 0.78 3.88
C ARG A 53 -25.17 -0.14 2.65
N VAL A 54 -25.10 -1.46 2.84
CA VAL A 54 -25.21 -2.45 1.76
C VAL A 54 -26.59 -2.40 1.12
N LEU A 55 -27.65 -2.26 1.91
CA LEU A 55 -29.03 -2.21 1.41
C LEU A 55 -29.38 -0.92 0.66
N THR A 56 -28.72 0.20 0.99
CA THR A 56 -29.05 1.51 0.40
C THR A 56 -28.10 1.94 -0.73
N THR A 57 -27.11 1.13 -1.08
CA THR A 57 -26.08 1.47 -2.08
C THR A 57 -26.19 0.57 -3.30
N SER A 58 -26.21 1.15 -4.51
CA SER A 58 -26.05 0.38 -5.76
C SER A 58 -24.60 0.36 -6.24
N SER A 59 -24.22 -0.67 -7.00
CA SER A 59 -22.88 -0.75 -7.61
C SER A 59 -22.63 0.42 -8.56
N ASP A 60 -23.63 0.85 -9.33
CA ASP A 60 -23.55 2.00 -10.24
C ASP A 60 -23.22 3.29 -9.51
N GLN A 61 -23.79 3.52 -8.31
CA GLN A 61 -23.49 4.71 -7.50
C GLN A 61 -22.04 4.71 -7.04
N VAL A 62 -21.51 3.56 -6.63
CA VAL A 62 -20.11 3.42 -6.19
C VAL A 62 -19.16 3.66 -7.37
N GLN A 63 -19.39 2.99 -8.49
CA GLN A 63 -18.55 3.13 -9.69
C GLN A 63 -18.60 4.56 -10.23
N SER A 64 -19.79 5.17 -10.32
CA SER A 64 -19.95 6.57 -10.72
C SER A 64 -19.21 7.54 -9.78
N ALA A 65 -19.15 7.25 -8.47
CA ALA A 65 -18.42 8.10 -7.53
C ALA A 65 -16.90 8.03 -7.74
N ILE A 66 -16.38 6.87 -8.12
CA ILE A 66 -14.96 6.63 -8.42
C ILE A 66 -14.58 7.25 -9.77
N GLU A 67 -15.38 7.04 -10.81
CA GLU A 67 -15.17 7.61 -12.14
C GLU A 67 -15.18 9.15 -12.11
N LYS A 68 -16.06 9.77 -11.30
CA LYS A 68 -16.15 11.23 -11.15
C LYS A 68 -14.86 11.89 -10.68
N VAL A 69 -13.99 11.16 -9.97
CA VAL A 69 -12.69 11.67 -9.51
C VAL A 69 -11.53 11.27 -10.42
N GLY A 70 -11.85 10.67 -11.57
CA GLY A 70 -10.89 10.22 -12.59
C GLY A 70 -10.02 9.08 -12.08
N ALA A 71 -10.63 8.11 -11.42
CA ALA A 71 -9.98 6.92 -10.90
C ALA A 71 -10.72 5.67 -11.38
N ASP A 72 -10.05 4.52 -11.26
CA ASP A 72 -10.56 3.22 -11.67
C ASP A 72 -10.80 2.32 -10.46
N PHE A 73 -11.87 1.53 -10.52
CA PHE A 73 -12.11 0.45 -9.57
C PHE A 73 -11.43 -0.83 -10.09
N ILE A 74 -10.56 -1.43 -9.28
CA ILE A 74 -9.80 -2.63 -9.62
C ILE A 74 -10.25 -3.75 -8.69
N SER A 75 -10.92 -4.76 -9.23
CA SER A 75 -11.34 -5.95 -8.52
C SER A 75 -10.39 -7.13 -8.74
N PRO A 76 -10.29 -8.08 -7.78
CA PRO A 76 -9.65 -9.37 -8.05
C PRO A 76 -10.24 -10.02 -9.30
N GLY A 77 -9.35 -10.48 -10.19
CA GLY A 77 -9.70 -11.03 -11.50
C GLY A 77 -9.64 -10.03 -12.65
N ASP A 78 -9.54 -8.72 -12.37
CA ASP A 78 -9.21 -7.73 -13.40
C ASP A 78 -7.76 -7.91 -13.87
N ALA A 79 -7.47 -7.60 -15.13
CA ALA A 79 -6.12 -7.69 -15.68
C ALA A 79 -5.08 -6.83 -14.92
N MET A 80 -5.53 -5.73 -14.33
CA MET A 80 -4.70 -4.78 -13.57
C MET A 80 -4.58 -5.14 -12.08
N TRP A 81 -5.21 -6.23 -11.64
CA TRP A 81 -5.14 -6.64 -10.23
C TRP A 81 -3.73 -7.10 -9.87
N PRO A 82 -3.09 -6.51 -8.85
CA PRO A 82 -1.80 -6.99 -8.37
C PRO A 82 -1.98 -8.29 -7.58
N VAL A 83 -1.76 -9.42 -8.25
CA VAL A 83 -1.92 -10.77 -7.67
C VAL A 83 -1.12 -10.99 -6.39
N ASN A 84 -0.02 -10.26 -6.19
CA ASN A 84 0.77 -10.27 -4.95
C ASN A 84 -0.03 -9.85 -3.71
N LEU A 85 -1.15 -9.14 -3.85
CA LEU A 85 -2.03 -8.80 -2.73
C LEU A 85 -2.87 -9.98 -2.24
N ASP A 86 -2.98 -11.05 -3.04
CA ASP A 86 -3.74 -12.25 -2.67
C ASP A 86 -3.00 -13.07 -1.60
N ASP A 87 -1.70 -12.84 -1.41
CA ASP A 87 -0.90 -13.44 -0.32
C ASP A 87 -1.31 -12.93 1.07
N LEU A 88 -2.02 -11.81 1.15
CA LEU A 88 -2.47 -11.23 2.42
C LEU A 88 -3.49 -12.13 3.09
N MET A 89 -3.33 -12.33 4.40
CA MET A 89 -4.36 -12.95 5.26
C MET A 89 -5.71 -12.22 5.22
N LEU A 90 -5.69 -10.91 4.93
CA LEU A 90 -6.84 -10.04 4.80
C LEU A 90 -6.68 -9.24 3.48
N PRO A 91 -6.93 -9.89 2.33
CA PRO A 91 -6.72 -9.27 1.03
C PRO A 91 -7.75 -8.15 0.82
N PRO A 92 -7.41 -7.12 0.01
CA PRO A 92 -8.34 -6.05 -0.29
C PRO A 92 -9.61 -6.57 -0.96
N ILE A 93 -10.76 -5.98 -0.62
CA ILE A 93 -12.02 -6.26 -1.32
C ILE A 93 -11.91 -5.84 -2.79
N ALA A 94 -11.27 -4.69 -3.00
CA ALA A 94 -10.91 -4.11 -4.27
C ALA A 94 -9.88 -2.98 -4.00
N LEU A 95 -9.38 -2.36 -5.05
CA LEU A 95 -8.60 -1.13 -4.97
C LEU A 95 -9.29 -0.03 -5.80
N ILE A 96 -9.05 1.22 -5.41
CA ILE A 96 -9.24 2.38 -6.29
C ILE A 96 -7.85 2.84 -6.72
N GLY A 97 -7.64 2.99 -8.02
CA GLY A 97 -6.36 3.40 -8.61
C GLY A 97 -6.49 4.63 -9.50
N LYS A 98 -5.40 5.39 -9.62
CA LYS A 98 -5.27 6.53 -10.55
C LYS A 98 -3.85 6.58 -11.12
N GLY A 99 -3.70 6.86 -12.41
CA GLY A 99 -2.41 6.87 -13.12
C GLY A 99 -2.24 5.67 -14.04
N GLU A 100 -0.99 5.29 -14.34
CA GLU A 100 -0.65 4.11 -15.14
C GLU A 100 -0.73 2.85 -14.27
N LEU A 101 -1.86 2.16 -14.30
CA LEU A 101 -2.10 1.01 -13.43
C LEU A 101 -1.32 -0.25 -13.83
N ALA A 102 -0.74 -0.31 -15.04
CA ALA A 102 0.05 -1.47 -15.48
C ALA A 102 1.31 -1.66 -14.63
N VAL A 103 1.79 -0.59 -13.99
CA VAL A 103 2.91 -0.62 -13.06
C VAL A 103 2.66 -1.55 -11.86
N LEU A 104 1.40 -1.79 -11.48
CA LEU A 104 1.05 -2.62 -10.31
C LEU A 104 1.49 -4.08 -10.47
N SER A 105 1.76 -4.53 -11.70
CA SER A 105 2.26 -5.88 -12.00
C SER A 105 3.78 -5.95 -12.19
N GLN A 106 4.48 -4.81 -12.14
CA GLN A 106 5.94 -4.79 -12.30
C GLN A 106 6.66 -5.28 -11.04
N PRO A 107 7.89 -5.83 -11.17
CA PRO A 107 8.79 -5.97 -10.04
C PRO A 107 8.95 -4.64 -9.32
N SER A 108 8.89 -4.64 -8.00
CA SER A 108 8.86 -3.43 -7.21
C SER A 108 9.48 -3.57 -5.82
N LEU A 109 10.10 -2.49 -5.36
CA LEU A 109 10.73 -2.37 -4.05
C LEU A 109 9.91 -1.42 -3.18
N ALA A 110 9.51 -1.88 -1.99
CA ALA A 110 8.97 -0.99 -0.97
C ALA A 110 10.12 -0.22 -0.33
N ILE A 111 10.08 1.11 -0.33
CA ILE A 111 11.01 1.95 0.44
C ILE A 111 10.21 2.71 1.49
N VAL A 112 10.49 2.46 2.76
CA VAL A 112 9.72 3.03 3.88
C VAL A 112 10.61 3.57 4.99
N GLY A 113 10.10 4.52 5.76
CA GLY A 113 10.82 5.01 6.92
C GLY A 113 10.15 6.16 7.67
N THR A 114 10.98 6.94 8.37
CA THR A 114 10.56 8.06 9.20
C THR A 114 9.98 9.20 8.37
N ARG A 115 8.99 9.89 8.94
CA ARG A 115 8.41 11.11 8.38
C ARG A 115 9.32 12.33 8.53
N ASN A 116 10.34 12.25 9.38
CA ASN A 116 11.33 13.29 9.61
C ASN A 116 12.75 12.70 9.50
N PRO A 117 13.22 12.44 8.27
CA PRO A 117 14.51 11.81 8.04
C PRO A 117 15.66 12.79 8.25
N THR A 118 16.84 12.23 8.50
CA THR A 118 18.09 12.98 8.41
C THR A 118 18.41 13.29 6.94
N ASN A 119 19.36 14.20 6.69
CA ASN A 119 19.86 14.44 5.33
C ASN A 119 20.47 13.15 4.73
N TYR A 120 21.08 12.32 5.58
CA TYR A 120 21.56 11.00 5.20
C TYR A 120 20.40 10.11 4.74
N GLY A 121 19.37 9.91 5.56
CA GLY A 121 18.22 9.07 5.22
C GLY A 121 17.47 9.57 3.97
N ALA A 122 17.30 10.88 3.82
CA ALA A 122 16.69 11.48 2.64
C ALA A 122 17.48 11.15 1.36
N ARG A 123 18.80 11.31 1.39
CA ARG A 123 19.68 10.96 0.27
C ARG A 123 19.64 9.47 -0.04
N ILE A 124 19.82 8.61 0.96
CA ILE A 124 19.81 7.15 0.78
C ILE A 124 18.48 6.67 0.19
N SER A 125 17.35 7.21 0.64
CA SER A 125 16.04 6.88 0.08
C SER A 125 15.96 7.19 -1.42
N GLY A 126 16.43 8.37 -1.83
CA GLY A 126 16.48 8.77 -3.24
C GLY A 126 17.45 7.94 -4.06
N ASP A 127 18.67 7.71 -3.56
CA ASP A 127 19.73 6.96 -4.25
C ASP A 127 19.32 5.49 -4.46
N PHE A 128 18.70 4.84 -3.46
CA PHE A 128 18.17 3.48 -3.63
C PHE A 128 16.98 3.41 -4.58
N ALA A 129 16.08 4.40 -4.53
CA ALA A 129 14.95 4.47 -5.45
C ALA A 129 15.43 4.56 -6.91
N ALA A 130 16.36 5.48 -7.20
CA ALA A 130 16.96 5.63 -8.52
C ALA A 130 17.68 4.36 -8.97
N GLY A 131 18.52 3.77 -8.12
CA GLY A 131 19.28 2.58 -8.47
C GLY A 131 18.41 1.34 -8.76
N PHE A 132 17.24 1.21 -8.14
CA PHE A 132 16.28 0.15 -8.45
C PHE A 132 15.49 0.45 -9.73
N VAL A 133 15.11 1.72 -9.95
CA VAL A 133 14.49 2.15 -11.21
C VAL A 133 15.37 1.86 -12.42
N ASP A 134 16.68 2.11 -12.34
CA ASP A 134 17.65 1.80 -13.40
C ASP A 134 17.68 0.30 -13.78
N ARG A 135 17.11 -0.56 -12.93
CA ARG A 135 16.99 -2.02 -13.12
C ARG A 135 15.56 -2.45 -13.47
N GLU A 136 14.71 -1.49 -13.86
CA GLU A 136 13.29 -1.65 -14.19
C GLU A 136 12.47 -2.23 -13.02
N TRP A 137 12.76 -1.76 -11.80
CA TRP A 137 11.89 -1.97 -10.64
C TRP A 137 11.09 -0.71 -10.36
N ALA A 138 9.80 -0.87 -10.11
CA ALA A 138 8.97 0.22 -9.59
C ALA A 138 9.24 0.46 -8.10
N ILE A 139 9.04 1.69 -7.64
CA ILE A 139 9.16 2.02 -6.21
C ILE A 139 7.78 2.13 -5.58
N VAL A 140 7.50 1.32 -4.57
CA VAL A 140 6.26 1.39 -3.79
C VAL A 140 6.54 2.11 -2.47
N SER A 141 5.70 3.09 -2.13
CA SER A 141 5.74 3.69 -0.81
C SER A 141 4.39 4.29 -0.44
N GLY A 142 4.34 4.99 0.69
CA GLY A 142 3.11 5.43 1.31
C GLY A 142 2.64 6.84 0.97
N GLY A 143 3.38 7.58 0.15
CA GLY A 143 3.09 8.99 -0.12
C GLY A 143 3.21 9.91 1.10
N ALA A 144 3.69 9.41 2.25
CA ALA A 144 3.85 10.22 3.45
C ALA A 144 5.01 11.21 3.32
N TYR A 145 5.14 12.11 4.30
CA TYR A 145 6.36 12.90 4.46
C TYR A 145 7.60 12.03 4.65
N GLY A 146 8.77 12.62 4.43
CA GLY A 146 10.04 12.02 4.77
C GLY A 146 10.48 10.96 3.78
N ILE A 147 10.92 9.80 4.27
CA ILE A 147 11.52 8.73 3.45
C ILE A 147 10.66 8.39 2.24
N ASP A 148 9.34 8.22 2.41
CA ASP A 148 8.40 7.93 1.32
C ASP A 148 8.46 8.99 0.20
N SER A 149 8.41 10.28 0.55
CA SER A 149 8.51 11.37 -0.43
C SER A 149 9.86 11.39 -1.16
N TYR A 150 10.96 11.10 -0.47
CA TYR A 150 12.28 11.06 -1.10
C TYR A 150 12.44 9.84 -2.01
N ALA A 151 11.83 8.71 -1.67
CA ALA A 151 11.81 7.52 -2.53
C ALA A 151 11.06 7.80 -3.83
N HIS A 152 9.85 8.34 -3.75
CA HIS A 152 9.06 8.72 -4.92
C HIS A 152 9.79 9.74 -5.80
N LYS A 153 10.40 10.77 -5.20
CA LYS A 153 11.19 11.76 -5.95
C LYS A 153 12.41 11.14 -6.62
N GLY A 154 13.13 10.25 -5.94
CA GLY A 154 14.28 9.55 -6.52
C GLY A 154 13.87 8.72 -7.74
N ALA A 155 12.74 8.02 -7.65
CA ALA A 155 12.20 7.25 -8.77
C ALA A 155 11.83 8.14 -9.97
N LEU A 156 11.17 9.28 -9.74
CA LEU A 156 10.80 10.23 -10.79
C LEU A 156 12.02 10.90 -11.44
N ILE A 157 13.05 11.27 -10.64
CA ILE A 157 14.29 11.85 -11.15
C ILE A 157 15.03 10.88 -12.08
N ALA A 158 14.95 9.57 -11.78
CA ALA A 158 15.48 8.51 -12.63
C ALA A 158 14.54 8.11 -13.78
N GLU A 159 13.50 8.90 -14.05
CA GLU A 159 12.50 8.66 -15.12
C GLU A 159 11.80 7.30 -15.02
N GLY A 160 11.67 6.78 -13.79
CA GLY A 160 11.05 5.49 -13.49
C GLY A 160 9.59 5.55 -13.11
N CYS A 161 9.09 4.39 -12.68
CA CYS A 161 7.72 4.22 -12.22
C CYS A 161 7.66 4.16 -10.69
N THR A 162 6.63 4.76 -10.09
CA THR A 162 6.43 4.69 -8.65
C THR A 162 4.96 4.65 -8.25
N ILE A 163 4.67 3.93 -7.16
CA ILE A 163 3.32 3.65 -6.68
C ILE A 163 3.16 4.19 -5.25
N ALA A 164 2.24 5.12 -5.05
CA ALA A 164 1.81 5.54 -3.72
C ALA A 164 0.58 4.74 -3.30
N VAL A 165 0.71 4.00 -2.19
CA VAL A 165 -0.45 3.44 -1.51
C VAL A 165 -0.87 4.43 -0.44
N ILE A 166 -2.06 5.02 -0.51
CA ILE A 166 -2.49 6.11 0.40
C ILE A 166 -3.54 5.66 1.42
N ALA A 167 -3.74 6.44 2.48
CA ALA A 167 -4.66 6.13 3.59
C ALA A 167 -5.96 6.96 3.57
N SER A 168 -6.17 7.74 2.51
CA SER A 168 -7.34 8.58 2.24
C SER A 168 -8.02 8.13 0.94
N GLY A 169 -9.20 8.69 0.66
CA GLY A 169 -9.79 8.62 -0.67
C GLY A 169 -8.84 9.18 -1.74
N ILE A 170 -8.96 8.66 -2.95
CA ILE A 170 -8.06 8.94 -4.09
C ILE A 170 -8.01 10.42 -4.50
N ASP A 171 -9.04 11.17 -4.16
CA ASP A 171 -9.25 12.60 -4.42
C ASP A 171 -8.75 13.52 -3.29
N ILE A 172 -8.25 12.95 -2.19
CA ILE A 172 -7.73 13.70 -1.05
C ILE A 172 -6.22 13.50 -0.94
N ASN A 173 -5.49 14.54 -1.37
CA ASN A 173 -4.04 14.62 -1.21
C ASN A 173 -3.68 14.73 0.27
N TYR A 174 -3.16 13.65 0.86
CA TYR A 174 -2.60 13.64 2.21
C TYR A 174 -1.17 13.08 2.22
N PRO A 175 -0.18 13.86 2.65
CA PRO A 175 -0.28 15.27 3.03
C PRO A 175 -0.52 16.19 1.82
N ALA A 176 -1.21 17.32 2.04
CA ALA A 176 -1.57 18.26 0.96
C ALA A 176 -0.35 18.87 0.24
N SER A 177 0.78 19.01 0.95
CA SER A 177 2.06 19.48 0.41
C SER A 177 2.66 18.54 -0.63
N ASN A 178 2.25 17.26 -0.67
CA ASN A 178 2.68 16.30 -1.68
C ASN A 178 1.76 16.30 -2.92
N ALA A 179 0.79 17.22 -3.05
CA ALA A 179 -0.14 17.25 -4.18
C ALA A 179 0.56 17.29 -5.55
N ARG A 180 1.64 18.08 -5.68
CA ARG A 180 2.43 18.13 -6.92
C ARG A 180 3.14 16.81 -7.19
N LEU A 181 3.75 16.23 -6.16
CA LEU A 181 4.42 14.93 -6.27
C LEU A 181 3.42 13.85 -6.72
N PHE A 182 2.23 13.81 -6.12
CA PHE A 182 1.17 12.89 -6.53
C PHE A 182 0.72 13.09 -7.98
N SER A 183 0.63 14.34 -8.44
CA SER A 183 0.33 14.61 -9.85
C SER A 183 1.42 14.06 -10.78
N GLU A 184 2.68 14.33 -10.48
CA GLU A 184 3.84 13.85 -11.28
C GLU A 184 3.91 12.31 -11.27
N MET A 185 3.65 11.67 -10.13
CA MET A 185 3.61 10.21 -10.01
C MET A 185 2.57 9.55 -10.91
N CYS A 186 1.42 10.19 -11.15
CA CYS A 186 0.36 9.63 -12.00
C CYS A 186 0.71 9.66 -13.50
N GLU A 187 1.78 10.34 -13.92
CA GLU A 187 2.19 10.41 -15.33
C GLU A 187 2.87 9.11 -15.80
N SER A 188 3.64 8.44 -14.93
CA SER A 188 4.37 7.20 -15.21
C SER A 188 4.16 6.09 -14.18
N GLY A 189 3.34 6.34 -13.16
CA GLY A 189 3.08 5.44 -12.06
C GLY A 189 1.65 5.56 -11.56
N ALA A 190 1.40 5.16 -10.32
CA ALA A 190 0.04 5.06 -9.80
C ALA A 190 -0.11 5.54 -8.36
N ILE A 191 -1.33 5.94 -8.02
CA ILE A 191 -1.80 6.09 -6.65
C ILE A 191 -2.92 5.09 -6.45
N ILE A 192 -2.87 4.33 -5.35
CA ILE A 192 -3.89 3.34 -5.01
C ILE A 192 -4.38 3.47 -3.56
N THR A 193 -5.63 3.07 -3.32
CA THR A 193 -6.26 3.10 -1.99
C THR A 193 -7.36 2.07 -1.82
N GLU A 194 -7.62 1.67 -0.56
CA GLU A 194 -8.80 0.89 -0.14
C GLU A 194 -9.93 1.78 0.41
N VAL A 195 -9.87 3.08 0.14
CA VAL A 195 -10.77 4.06 0.76
C VAL A 195 -11.57 4.77 -0.33
N MET A 196 -12.90 4.79 -0.17
CA MET A 196 -13.81 5.50 -1.08
C MET A 196 -13.44 6.98 -1.24
N PRO A 197 -13.74 7.61 -2.41
CA PRO A 197 -13.53 9.04 -2.62
C PRO A 197 -14.22 9.90 -1.54
N GLY A 198 -13.65 11.06 -1.25
CA GLY A 198 -14.14 12.02 -0.26
C GLY A 198 -13.85 11.66 1.20
N GLN A 199 -13.21 10.53 1.47
CA GLN A 199 -12.93 10.06 2.84
C GLN A 199 -11.54 10.50 3.33
N PRO A 200 -11.42 11.18 4.47
CA PRO A 200 -10.14 11.69 4.96
C PRO A 200 -9.22 10.56 5.45
N ALA A 201 -7.92 10.85 5.56
CA ALA A 201 -6.98 9.91 6.18
C ALA A 201 -7.27 9.75 7.69
N LEU A 202 -7.28 8.52 8.17
CA LEU A 202 -7.44 8.19 9.60
C LEU A 202 -6.19 7.50 10.15
N PRO A 203 -5.82 7.70 11.43
CA PRO A 203 -4.66 7.03 12.04
C PRO A 203 -4.65 5.52 11.86
N SER A 204 -5.80 4.85 12.01
CA SER A 204 -5.95 3.41 11.81
C SER A 204 -5.68 2.97 10.37
N ARG A 205 -6.09 3.77 9.37
CA ARG A 205 -5.90 3.47 7.95
C ARG A 205 -4.42 3.44 7.55
N PHE A 206 -3.57 4.26 8.19
CA PHE A 206 -2.12 4.18 7.94
C PHE A 206 -1.55 2.81 8.33
N LEU A 207 -1.98 2.25 9.46
CA LEU A 207 -1.51 0.93 9.90
C LEU A 207 -2.04 -0.17 8.98
N THR A 208 -3.33 -0.13 8.63
CA THR A 208 -3.92 -1.14 7.76
C THR A 208 -3.36 -1.12 6.34
N ARG A 209 -3.11 0.07 5.80
CA ARG A 209 -2.61 0.23 4.44
C ARG A 209 -1.15 -0.23 4.28
N ASN A 210 -0.34 -0.20 5.34
CA ASN A 210 1.05 -0.66 5.27
C ASN A 210 1.19 -2.11 4.80
N ARG A 211 0.22 -2.98 5.10
CA ARG A 211 0.20 -4.35 4.60
C ARG A 211 0.15 -4.42 3.08
N LEU A 212 -0.49 -3.45 2.41
CA LEU A 212 -0.55 -3.38 0.94
C LEU A 212 0.80 -3.00 0.36
N ILE A 213 1.56 -2.11 1.01
CA ILE A 213 2.91 -1.75 0.55
C ILE A 213 3.81 -2.99 0.60
N ALA A 214 3.77 -3.70 1.72
CA ALA A 214 4.51 -4.95 1.90
C ALA A 214 4.07 -6.02 0.88
N ALA A 215 2.76 -6.17 0.68
CA ALA A 215 2.19 -7.18 -0.21
C ALA A 215 2.23 -6.81 -1.70
N LEU A 216 2.46 -5.55 -2.08
CA LEU A 216 2.66 -5.19 -3.48
C LEU A 216 4.11 -5.41 -3.94
N SER A 217 5.05 -5.30 -3.00
CA SER A 217 6.49 -5.26 -3.29
C SER A 217 7.15 -6.61 -3.09
N GLN A 218 8.10 -6.98 -3.95
CA GLN A 218 8.85 -8.24 -3.83
C GLN A 218 9.88 -8.19 -2.69
N ALA A 219 10.31 -6.98 -2.29
CA ALA A 219 11.15 -6.75 -1.13
C ALA A 219 10.82 -5.42 -0.45
N THR A 220 11.24 -5.26 0.81
CA THR A 220 11.06 -4.02 1.59
C THR A 220 12.38 -3.52 2.15
N LEU A 221 12.72 -2.26 1.86
CA LEU A 221 13.86 -1.52 2.42
C LEU A 221 13.38 -0.51 3.46
N VAL A 222 13.91 -0.61 4.68
CA VAL A 222 13.72 0.36 5.76
C VAL A 222 14.94 1.26 5.87
N VAL A 223 14.79 2.54 5.51
CA VAL A 223 15.93 3.47 5.45
C VAL A 223 16.26 4.09 6.81
N GLU A 224 15.25 4.66 7.46
CA GLU A 224 15.37 5.20 8.82
C GLU A 224 14.05 4.96 9.56
N ALA A 225 14.10 4.48 10.78
CA ALA A 225 12.94 4.22 11.61
C ALA A 225 13.29 4.43 13.09
N ALA A 226 12.48 5.21 13.80
CA ALA A 226 12.52 5.24 15.26
C ALA A 226 12.00 3.92 15.86
N PHE A 227 12.31 3.68 17.14
CA PHE A 227 11.93 2.44 17.85
C PHE A 227 10.43 2.09 17.77
N ARG A 228 9.56 3.11 17.70
CA ARG A 228 8.09 2.97 17.53
C ARG A 228 7.60 3.58 16.21
N SER A 229 8.32 3.35 15.11
CA SER A 229 7.90 3.82 13.79
C SER A 229 6.83 2.94 13.16
N GLY A 230 5.89 3.56 12.45
CA GLY A 230 4.91 2.84 11.62
C GLY A 230 5.55 2.05 10.47
N SER A 231 6.74 2.45 9.99
CA SER A 231 7.50 1.72 8.97
C SER A 231 7.93 0.32 9.43
N LEU A 232 8.12 0.12 10.75
CA LEU A 232 8.41 -1.21 11.31
C LEU A 232 7.25 -2.18 11.14
N ARG A 233 6.02 -1.68 10.96
CA ARG A 233 4.87 -2.53 10.66
C ARG A 233 4.97 -3.08 9.25
N THR A 234 5.29 -2.25 8.26
CA THR A 234 5.49 -2.68 6.87
C THR A 234 6.57 -3.76 6.77
N ALA A 235 7.69 -3.57 7.47
CA ALA A 235 8.78 -4.56 7.53
C ALA A 235 8.30 -5.92 8.09
N ARG A 236 7.50 -5.89 9.16
CA ARG A 236 6.95 -7.14 9.74
C ARG A 236 5.91 -7.79 8.84
N ASP A 237 5.01 -7.01 8.25
CA ASP A 237 4.04 -7.53 7.29
C ASP A 237 4.77 -8.19 6.08
N ALA A 238 5.87 -7.59 5.60
CA ALA A 238 6.68 -8.19 4.53
C ALA A 238 7.34 -9.51 4.97
N ALA A 239 7.90 -9.56 6.17
CA ALA A 239 8.48 -10.79 6.72
C ALA A 239 7.43 -11.90 6.95
N GLU A 240 6.22 -11.55 7.39
CA GLU A 240 5.09 -12.47 7.53
C GLU A 240 4.66 -13.07 6.18
N LEU A 241 4.81 -12.30 5.09
CA LEU A 241 4.59 -12.73 3.71
C LEU A 241 5.80 -13.48 3.10
N LEU A 242 6.84 -13.77 3.90
CA LEU A 242 8.08 -14.40 3.47
C LEU A 242 8.83 -13.61 2.38
N ARG A 243 8.70 -12.28 2.41
CA ARG A 243 9.40 -11.39 1.48
C ARG A 243 10.65 -10.82 2.12
N PRO A 244 11.76 -10.71 1.37
CA PRO A 244 13.00 -10.12 1.88
C PRO A 244 12.77 -8.73 2.47
N VAL A 245 13.31 -8.54 3.67
CA VAL A 245 13.36 -7.24 4.34
C VAL A 245 14.80 -6.83 4.50
N MET A 246 15.09 -5.58 4.20
CA MET A 246 16.41 -4.98 4.29
C MET A 246 16.32 -3.73 5.16
N ALA A 247 17.41 -3.39 5.85
CA ALA A 247 17.50 -2.19 6.66
C ALA A 247 18.84 -1.49 6.46
N ILE A 248 18.79 -0.16 6.30
CA ILE A 248 19.98 0.68 6.23
C ILE A 248 20.53 0.89 7.64
N PRO A 249 21.83 0.64 7.88
CA PRO A 249 22.44 0.93 9.17
C PRO A 249 22.62 2.44 9.37
N GLY A 250 22.67 2.87 10.63
CA GLY A 250 23.02 4.24 10.99
C GLY A 250 23.74 4.32 12.33
N PRO A 251 24.11 5.54 12.78
CA PRO A 251 24.79 5.74 14.05
C PRO A 251 23.98 5.19 15.24
N ILE A 252 24.63 4.48 16.16
CA ILE A 252 23.97 3.86 17.34
C ILE A 252 23.34 4.87 18.30
N ASN A 253 23.74 6.14 18.20
CA ASN A 253 23.20 7.25 18.98
C ASN A 253 22.14 8.06 18.23
N SER A 254 21.76 7.64 17.01
CA SER A 254 20.70 8.28 16.23
C SER A 254 19.35 7.64 16.56
N PRO A 255 18.37 8.39 17.09
CA PRO A 255 17.04 7.87 17.37
C PRO A 255 16.32 7.37 16.11
N THR A 256 16.66 7.89 14.92
CA THR A 256 16.09 7.45 13.63
C THR A 256 16.69 6.12 13.14
N SER A 257 17.71 5.58 13.79
CA SER A 257 18.33 4.31 13.41
C SER A 257 17.93 3.14 14.31
N GLU A 258 17.39 3.41 15.50
CA GLU A 258 17.02 2.40 16.50
C GLU A 258 16.09 1.30 15.95
N GLY A 259 15.12 1.69 15.13
CA GLY A 259 14.19 0.76 14.48
C GLY A 259 14.86 -0.14 13.46
N CYS A 260 15.78 0.40 12.64
CA CYS A 260 16.58 -0.37 11.69
C CYS A 260 17.49 -1.37 12.44
N HIS A 261 18.22 -0.89 13.46
CA HIS A 261 19.07 -1.76 14.29
C HIS A 261 18.28 -2.87 14.96
N ARG A 262 17.06 -2.57 15.41
CA ARG A 262 16.17 -3.56 15.99
C ARG A 262 15.76 -4.63 14.98
N LEU A 263 15.34 -4.25 13.77
CA LEU A 263 14.97 -5.22 12.73
C LEU A 263 16.15 -6.15 12.39
N ILE A 264 17.36 -5.60 12.32
CA ILE A 264 18.60 -6.37 12.10
C ILE A 264 18.88 -7.31 13.29
N GLY A 265 18.82 -6.80 14.52
CA GLY A 265 19.06 -7.58 15.73
C GLY A 265 18.02 -8.69 15.98
N GLU A 266 16.76 -8.46 15.59
CA GLU A 266 15.68 -9.45 15.61
C GLU A 266 15.75 -10.44 14.44
N ARG A 267 16.72 -10.28 13.52
CA ARG A 267 16.87 -11.06 12.27
C ARG A 267 15.63 -11.02 11.37
N ILE A 268 14.90 -9.92 11.43
CA ILE A 268 13.78 -9.65 10.54
C ILE A 268 14.29 -9.04 9.23
N ALA A 269 15.33 -8.21 9.30
CA ALA A 269 15.91 -7.54 8.14
C ALA A 269 17.39 -7.85 7.98
N GLU A 270 17.83 -8.00 6.73
CA GLU A 270 19.24 -8.03 6.37
C GLU A 270 19.82 -6.61 6.35
N LEU A 271 21.07 -6.46 6.80
CA LEU A 271 21.77 -5.19 6.72
C LEU A 271 22.26 -4.99 5.28
N VAL A 272 21.89 -3.87 4.66
CA VAL A 272 22.39 -3.50 3.34
C VAL A 272 23.02 -2.11 3.38
N THR A 273 24.15 -1.94 2.68
CA THR A 273 24.90 -0.67 2.66
C THR A 273 24.98 -0.03 1.28
N SER A 274 24.60 -0.77 0.24
CA SER A 274 24.58 -0.30 -1.14
C SER A 274 23.39 -0.87 -1.92
N VAL A 275 23.07 -0.25 -3.06
CA VAL A 275 22.09 -0.81 -4.00
C VAL A 275 22.52 -2.18 -4.50
N ALA A 276 23.83 -2.39 -4.72
CA ALA A 276 24.35 -3.69 -5.15
C ALA A 276 24.09 -4.76 -4.09
N ASP A 277 24.36 -4.49 -2.81
CA ASP A 277 24.09 -5.43 -1.71
C ASP A 277 22.60 -5.83 -1.69
N ALA A 278 21.71 -4.85 -1.85
CA ALA A 278 20.28 -5.08 -1.85
C ALA A 278 19.82 -5.92 -3.04
N VAL A 279 20.33 -5.64 -4.24
CA VAL A 279 20.01 -6.38 -5.46
C VAL A 279 20.51 -7.83 -5.38
N ASP A 280 21.74 -8.02 -4.91
CA ASP A 280 22.33 -9.34 -4.70
C ASP A 280 21.53 -10.15 -3.69
N PHE A 281 21.17 -9.54 -2.54
CA PHE A 281 20.42 -10.21 -1.48
C PHE A 281 19.05 -10.74 -1.95
N ILE A 282 18.33 -9.96 -2.75
CA ILE A 282 17.00 -10.35 -3.24
C ILE A 282 17.05 -11.14 -4.55
N GLY A 283 18.24 -11.42 -5.09
CA GLY A 283 18.43 -12.15 -6.34
C GLY A 283 17.91 -11.38 -7.57
N ALA A 284 17.92 -10.05 -7.53
CA ALA A 284 17.43 -9.18 -8.61
C ALA A 284 18.49 -8.84 -9.66
N ASN A 285 19.56 -9.64 -9.74
CA ASN A 285 20.60 -9.51 -10.75
C ASN A 285 20.00 -9.76 -12.14
N ARG A 286 19.90 -8.70 -12.94
CA ARG A 286 19.58 -8.78 -14.36
C ARG A 286 20.86 -8.72 -15.17
#